data_AF-A0AAU0NJW0-F1
#
_entry.id   AF-A0AAU0NJW0-F1
#
_cell.length_a   1.000
_cell.length_b   1.000
_cell.length_c   1.000
_cell.angle_alpha   90.00
_cell.angle_beta   90.00
_cell.angle_gamma   90.00
#
_symmetry.space_group_name_H-M   'P 1'
#
loop_
_entity.id
_entity.type
_entity.pdbx_description
1 polymer ?
#
loop_
_entity_poly.entity_id
_entity_poly.type
_entity_poly.pdbx_seq_one_letter_code
_entity_poly.pdbx_strand_id
1 'polypeptide(L)'
;MNKQILISNVILKLDKLGIKYSLGQETDLSINCDFINKIWKIGIENINYSAFVYFDEENKTVFMWEMIKDNSSGFSFDCDTGTSFQSGTAIFRQVKTFPYDENGKYHEYILDLSEIAKSFKEIAEESGWKFKRVIRKKKALYLQAV
;
A
#
# COMPACT_ATOMS: atom_id res chain seq x y z
N MET A 1 -8.28 -6.81 21.79
CA MET A 1 -7.17 -7.55 21.13
C MET A 1 -5.87 -6.76 21.29
N ASN A 2 -4.74 -7.43 21.52
CA ASN A 2 -3.41 -6.80 21.65
C ASN A 2 -2.89 -6.34 20.27
N LYS A 3 -2.16 -5.22 20.24
CA LYS A 3 -1.49 -4.67 19.04
C LYS A 3 -0.72 -5.73 18.25
N GLN A 4 0.04 -6.60 18.91
CA GLN A 4 0.84 -7.62 18.23
C GLN A 4 -0.01 -8.64 17.45
N ILE A 5 -1.15 -9.06 18.02
CA ILE A 5 -2.07 -9.99 17.36
C ILE A 5 -2.68 -9.34 16.12
N LEU A 6 -3.02 -8.06 16.22
CA LEU A 6 -3.60 -7.29 15.11
C LEU A 6 -2.59 -7.15 13.97
N ILE A 7 -1.33 -6.82 14.28
CA ILE A 7 -0.24 -6.77 13.29
C ILE A 7 -0.04 -8.16 12.63
N SER A 8 -0.03 -9.24 13.40
CA SER A 8 0.08 -10.60 12.84
C SER A 8 -1.06 -10.96 11.88
N ASN A 9 -2.30 -10.60 12.22
CA ASN A 9 -3.45 -10.87 11.35
C ASN A 9 -3.36 -10.09 10.02
N VAL A 10 -2.90 -8.84 10.08
CA VAL A 10 -2.63 -8.02 8.88
C VAL A 10 -1.54 -8.66 8.03
N ILE A 11 -0.43 -9.07 8.64
CA ILE A 11 0.68 -9.72 7.95
C ILE A 11 0.21 -10.95 7.20
N LEU A 12 -0.57 -11.84 7.84
CA LEU A 12 -1.11 -13.04 7.21
C LEU A 12 -1.98 -12.72 5.99
N LYS A 13 -2.70 -11.59 6.01
CA LYS A 13 -3.50 -11.14 4.87
C LYS A 13 -2.63 -10.55 3.76
N LEU A 14 -1.58 -9.79 4.09
CA LEU A 14 -0.61 -9.26 3.13
C LEU A 14 0.19 -10.38 2.45
N ASP A 15 0.62 -11.40 3.19
CA ASP A 15 1.31 -12.58 2.65
C ASP A 15 0.43 -13.32 1.64
N LYS A 16 -0.87 -13.49 1.94
CA LYS A 16 -1.85 -14.07 1.01
C LYS A 16 -2.05 -13.25 -0.26
N LEU A 17 -1.88 -11.93 -0.18
CA LEU A 17 -1.95 -11.03 -1.34
C LEU A 17 -0.60 -10.91 -2.07
N GLY A 18 0.45 -11.58 -1.59
CA GLY A 18 1.80 -11.49 -2.16
C GLY A 18 2.45 -10.11 -2.00
N ILE A 19 2.02 -9.33 -0.99
CA ILE A 19 2.48 -7.96 -0.77
C ILE A 19 3.66 -7.96 0.19
N LYS A 20 4.78 -7.39 -0.26
CA LYS A 20 5.97 -7.22 0.59
C LYS A 20 5.77 -6.07 1.57
N TYR A 21 6.20 -6.27 2.81
CA TYR A 21 6.13 -5.27 3.88
C TYR A 21 7.44 -5.20 4.67
N SER A 22 7.58 -4.18 5.49
CA SER A 22 8.70 -3.97 6.43
C SER A 22 8.17 -3.52 7.78
N LEU A 23 8.67 -4.10 8.86
CA LEU A 23 8.20 -3.85 10.23
C LEU A 23 9.18 -2.98 11.02
N GLY A 24 8.66 -2.17 11.93
CA GLY A 24 9.43 -1.55 13.02
C GLY A 24 10.53 -0.56 12.60
N GLN A 25 10.39 0.11 11.45
CA GLN A 25 11.31 1.17 11.03
C GLN A 25 10.83 2.53 11.57
N GLU A 26 10.33 3.42 10.70
CA GLU A 26 9.73 4.71 11.06
C GLU A 26 8.25 4.59 11.48
N THR A 27 7.69 3.39 11.36
CA THR A 27 6.31 3.05 11.69
C THR A 27 6.23 1.56 12.02
N ASP A 28 5.08 1.11 12.52
CA ASP A 28 4.89 -0.30 12.87
C ASP A 28 4.95 -1.20 11.64
N LEU A 29 4.31 -0.78 10.54
CA LEU A 29 4.30 -1.50 9.28
C LEU A 29 4.37 -0.52 8.10
N SER A 30 5.28 -0.79 7.17
CA SER A 30 5.40 -0.06 5.91
C SER A 30 5.31 -1.02 4.72
N ILE A 31 4.74 -0.55 3.62
CA ILE A 31 4.60 -1.27 2.36
C ILE A 31 5.20 -0.38 1.28
N ASN A 32 6.18 -0.88 0.54
CA ASN A 32 6.72 -0.20 -0.64
C ASN A 32 6.83 -1.26 -1.73
N CYS A 33 5.92 -1.20 -2.70
CA CYS A 33 5.81 -2.19 -3.77
C CYS A 33 5.67 -1.49 -5.12
N ASP A 34 6.31 -2.07 -6.13
CA ASP A 34 6.11 -1.67 -7.52
C ASP A 34 5.19 -2.68 -8.21
N PHE A 35 4.17 -2.17 -8.88
CA PHE A 35 3.19 -2.91 -9.66
C PHE A 35 3.27 -2.50 -11.13
N ILE A 36 2.82 -3.35 -12.05
CA ILE A 36 2.81 -3.04 -13.47
C ILE A 36 1.36 -2.86 -13.91
N ASN A 37 0.95 -1.64 -14.26
CA ASN A 37 -0.43 -1.38 -14.63
C ASN A 37 -0.80 -2.04 -15.96
N LYS A 38 0.02 -1.79 -16.98
CA LYS A 38 -0.23 -2.15 -18.38
C LYS A 38 1.08 -2.28 -19.14
N ILE A 39 1.12 -3.25 -20.06
CA ILE A 39 2.16 -3.38 -21.09
C ILE A 39 1.57 -2.85 -22.40
N TRP A 40 2.13 -1.78 -22.93
CA TRP A 40 1.70 -1.16 -24.19
C TRP A 40 2.77 -1.47 -25.24
N LYS A 41 2.46 -1.35 -26.54
CA LYS A 41 3.43 -1.63 -27.62
C LYS A 41 4.75 -0.83 -27.52
N ILE A 42 4.79 0.25 -26.73
CA ILE A 42 5.90 1.22 -26.66
C ILE A 42 6.47 1.38 -25.23
N GLY A 43 5.92 0.72 -24.22
CA GLY A 43 6.42 0.86 -22.85
C GLY A 43 5.64 0.11 -21.77
N ILE A 44 6.21 0.08 -20.57
CA ILE A 44 5.61 -0.48 -19.35
C ILE A 44 5.20 0.69 -18.46
N GLU A 45 3.97 0.67 -17.97
CA GLU A 45 3.51 1.61 -16.96
C GLU A 45 3.71 0.99 -15.57
N ASN A 46 4.65 1.53 -14.80
CA ASN A 46 4.91 1.10 -13.43
C ASN A 46 4.11 1.95 -12.45
N ILE A 47 3.64 1.34 -11.38
CA ILE A 47 2.91 1.99 -10.29
C ILE A 47 3.67 1.70 -9.01
N ASN A 48 4.16 2.73 -8.35
CA ASN A 48 4.68 2.61 -7.01
C ASN A 48 3.54 2.79 -6.00
N TYR A 49 3.36 1.80 -5.15
CA TYR A 49 2.49 1.86 -3.98
C TYR A 49 3.35 1.99 -2.73
N SER A 50 3.07 3.02 -1.94
CA SER A 50 3.70 3.27 -0.66
C SER A 50 2.63 3.39 0.42
N ALA A 51 2.75 2.65 1.51
CA ALA A 51 1.89 2.81 2.68
C ALA A 51 2.69 2.75 3.98
N PHE A 52 2.24 3.53 4.97
CA PHE A 52 2.76 3.56 6.32
C PHE A 52 1.60 3.40 7.28
N VAL A 53 1.74 2.50 8.26
CA VAL A 53 0.68 2.13 9.17
C VAL A 53 1.19 2.14 10.60
N TYR A 54 0.59 3.01 11.40
CA TYR A 54 0.85 3.15 12.83
C TYR A 54 -0.34 2.64 13.64
N PHE A 55 -0.07 1.75 14.59
CA PHE A 55 -1.05 1.20 15.52
C PHE A 55 -0.89 1.91 16.87
N ASP A 56 -1.80 2.83 17.12
CA ASP A 56 -1.92 3.56 18.38
C ASP A 56 -2.71 2.73 19.40
N GLU A 57 -1.98 2.10 20.32
CA GLU A 57 -2.55 1.23 21.34
C GLU A 57 -3.31 1.99 22.43
N GLU A 58 -2.89 3.21 22.76
CA GLU A 58 -3.55 4.06 23.75
C GLU A 58 -4.95 4.44 23.28
N ASN A 59 -5.06 4.91 22.04
CA ASN A 59 -6.33 5.33 21.46
C ASN A 59 -7.07 4.22 20.70
N LYS A 60 -6.53 2.99 20.69
CA LYS A 60 -7.02 1.84 19.90
C LYS A 60 -7.36 2.25 18.46
N THR A 61 -6.44 2.94 17.80
CA THR A 61 -6.65 3.51 16.47
C THR A 61 -5.52 3.12 15.53
N VAL A 62 -5.88 2.63 14.35
CA VAL A 62 -4.95 2.35 13.25
C VAL A 62 -4.92 3.55 12.33
N PHE A 63 -3.77 4.20 12.23
CA PHE A 63 -3.51 5.30 11.30
C PHE A 63 -2.79 4.77 10.07
N MET A 64 -3.43 4.88 8.91
CA MET A 64 -2.85 4.44 7.64
C MET A 64 -2.68 5.63 6.71
N TRP A 65 -1.46 5.85 6.26
CA TRP A 65 -1.16 6.70 5.13
C TRP A 65 -0.87 5.81 3.92
N GLU A 66 -1.37 6.19 2.76
CA GLU A 66 -1.06 5.53 1.50
C GLU A 66 -0.85 6.55 0.38
N MET A 67 -0.03 6.17 -0.57
CA MET A 67 0.32 6.94 -1.76
C MET A 67 0.48 5.98 -2.94
N ILE A 68 -0.12 6.37 -4.05
CA ILE A 68 0.03 5.68 -5.34
C ILE A 68 0.65 6.67 -6.31
N LYS A 69 1.73 6.25 -6.96
CA LYS A 69 2.47 7.07 -7.92
C LYS A 69 2.63 6.29 -9.22
N ASP A 70 2.13 6.87 -10.30
CA ASP A 70 2.33 6.34 -11.65
C ASP A 70 3.69 6.82 -12.19
N ASN A 71 4.52 5.87 -12.61
CA ASN A 71 5.78 6.10 -13.31
C ASN A 71 5.62 5.54 -14.74
N SER A 72 5.20 6.38 -15.69
CA SER A 72 5.20 6.04 -17.11
C SER A 72 6.55 6.43 -17.73
N SER A 73 7.28 5.44 -18.26
CA SER A 73 8.43 5.70 -19.13
C SER A 73 7.96 5.68 -20.58
N GLY A 74 7.49 6.82 -21.10
CA GLY A 74 7.09 7.00 -22.49
C GLY A 74 7.71 8.26 -23.08
N PHE A 75 8.27 8.12 -24.27
CA PHE A 75 8.96 9.13 -25.08
C PHE A 75 8.42 10.57 -24.90
N SER A 76 9.30 11.48 -24.50
CA SER A 76 9.06 12.90 -24.39
C SER A 76 8.87 13.54 -25.77
N PHE A 77 7.61 13.78 -26.13
CA PHE A 77 7.22 14.89 -27.00
C PHE A 77 6.34 15.81 -26.15
N ASP A 78 6.79 17.06 -26.00
CA ASP A 78 6.15 18.18 -25.30
C ASP A 78 4.67 18.00 -24.92
N CYS A 79 4.41 17.49 -23.73
CA CYS A 79 3.16 17.70 -22.99
C CYS A 79 3.38 17.24 -21.55
N ASP A 80 2.99 18.06 -20.59
CA ASP A 80 3.17 17.90 -19.15
C ASP A 80 3.16 16.44 -18.67
N THR A 81 4.30 16.01 -18.11
CA THR A 81 4.47 14.67 -17.54
C THR A 81 3.69 14.60 -16.24
N GLY A 82 2.38 14.34 -16.35
CA GLY A 82 1.46 14.26 -15.24
C GLY A 82 1.76 13.03 -14.39
N THR A 83 2.65 13.16 -13.41
CA THR A 83 2.62 12.28 -12.23
C THR A 83 1.25 12.45 -11.58
N SER A 84 0.35 11.50 -11.77
CA SER A 84 -0.91 11.49 -11.04
C SER A 84 -0.60 11.04 -9.60
N PHE A 85 -0.79 11.95 -8.65
CA PHE A 85 -0.64 11.70 -7.22
C PHE A 85 -2.04 11.71 -6.62
N GLN A 86 -2.48 10.55 -6.12
CA GLN A 86 -3.73 10.47 -5.37
C GLN A 86 -3.42 10.02 -3.95
N SER A 87 -3.86 10.81 -2.97
CA SER A 87 -3.85 10.43 -1.56
C SER A 87 -5.21 10.70 -0.95
N GLY A 88 -5.62 9.84 -0.02
CA GLY A 88 -6.64 10.18 0.98
C GLY A 88 -8.06 9.66 0.76
N THR A 89 -8.54 9.38 -0.45
CA THR A 89 -9.91 8.85 -0.60
C THR A 89 -10.10 8.13 -1.93
N ALA A 90 -10.46 6.85 -1.87
CA ALA A 90 -10.89 6.01 -3.00
C ALA A 90 -9.89 5.88 -4.16
N ILE A 91 -8.78 5.19 -3.93
CA ILE A 91 -7.93 4.69 -5.03
C ILE A 91 -8.36 3.25 -5.33
N PHE A 92 -9.54 3.10 -5.92
CA PHE A 92 -9.97 1.83 -6.52
C PHE A 92 -9.23 1.67 -7.84
N ARG A 93 -7.96 1.28 -7.77
CA ARG A 93 -7.15 1.00 -8.95
C ARG A 93 -6.80 -0.48 -8.95
N GLN A 94 -7.36 -1.19 -9.92
CA GLN A 94 -6.93 -2.52 -10.29
C GLN A 94 -5.58 -2.39 -11.00
N VAL A 95 -4.57 -3.09 -10.51
CA VAL A 95 -3.25 -3.16 -11.12
C VAL A 95 -2.89 -4.61 -11.42
N LYS A 96 -2.18 -4.85 -12.51
CA LYS A 96 -1.64 -6.18 -12.77
C LYS A 96 -0.39 -6.35 -11.91
N THR A 97 -0.34 -7.42 -11.15
CA THR A 97 0.90 -7.85 -10.48
C THR A 97 1.46 -9.03 -11.24
N PHE A 98 2.79 -9.07 -11.28
CA PHE A 98 3.57 -10.18 -11.80
C PHE A 98 4.39 -10.73 -10.64
N PRO A 99 3.81 -11.51 -9.71
CA PRO A 99 4.63 -12.27 -8.80
C PRO A 99 5.52 -13.19 -9.65
N TYR A 100 6.83 -13.08 -9.44
CA TYR A 100 7.75 -14.08 -9.96
C TYR A 100 7.44 -15.38 -9.25
N ASP A 101 6.98 -16.37 -10.00
CA ASP A 101 7.05 -17.75 -9.53
C ASP A 101 8.52 -18.16 -9.43
N GLU A 102 8.84 -19.13 -8.59
CA GLU A 102 10.20 -19.69 -8.44
C GLU A 102 10.78 -20.21 -9.78
N ASN A 103 9.92 -20.39 -10.78
CA ASN A 103 10.22 -20.78 -12.16
C ASN A 103 10.33 -19.61 -13.16
N GLY A 104 10.26 -18.34 -12.71
CA GLY A 104 10.35 -17.17 -13.58
C GLY A 104 9.15 -16.96 -14.51
N LYS A 105 8.02 -17.63 -14.24
CA LYS A 105 6.79 -17.51 -15.04
C LYS A 105 5.96 -16.33 -14.55
N TYR A 106 5.61 -15.45 -15.48
CA TYR A 106 4.70 -14.33 -15.24
C TYR A 106 3.28 -14.88 -15.08
N HIS A 107 2.72 -14.79 -13.87
CA HIS A 107 1.29 -14.98 -13.65
C HIS A 107 0.61 -13.62 -13.59
N GLU A 108 -0.38 -13.39 -14.44
CA GLU A 108 -1.16 -12.17 -14.43
C GLU A 108 -2.21 -12.26 -13.31
N TYR A 109 -2.01 -11.50 -12.24
CA TYR A 109 -3.02 -11.34 -11.19
C TYR A 109 -3.49 -9.90 -11.14
N ILE A 110 -4.80 -9.69 -11.04
CA ILE A 110 -5.38 -8.36 -10.89
C ILE A 110 -5.53 -8.09 -9.40
N LEU A 111 -4.70 -7.20 -8.85
CA LEU A 111 -4.79 -6.74 -7.47
C LEU A 111 -5.55 -5.41 -7.43
N ASP A 112 -6.62 -5.33 -6.63
CA ASP A 112 -7.22 -4.05 -6.28
C ASP A 112 -6.41 -3.42 -5.15
N LEU A 113 -5.69 -2.33 -5.41
CA LEU A 113 -4.88 -1.65 -4.39
C LEU A 113 -5.72 -1.16 -3.20
N SER A 114 -7.03 -0.97 -3.40
CA SER A 114 -7.94 -0.65 -2.29
C SER A 114 -8.15 -1.82 -1.33
N GLU A 115 -7.91 -3.06 -1.76
CA GLU A 115 -8.01 -4.28 -0.92
C GLU A 115 -7.00 -4.27 0.22
N ILE A 116 -5.84 -3.62 0.01
CA ILE A 116 -4.83 -3.44 1.04
C ILE A 116 -5.45 -2.65 2.20
N ALA A 117 -5.91 -1.43 1.94
CA ALA A 117 -6.47 -0.57 2.96
C ALA A 117 -7.81 -1.11 3.53
N LYS A 118 -8.61 -1.83 2.74
CA LYS A 118 -9.80 -2.55 3.24
C LYS A 118 -9.41 -3.62 4.25
N SER A 119 -8.36 -4.40 3.98
CA SER A 119 -7.85 -5.43 4.91
C SER A 119 -7.45 -4.83 6.26
N PHE A 120 -6.74 -3.70 6.27
CA PHE A 120 -6.42 -3.00 7.52
C PHE A 120 -7.66 -2.52 8.26
N LYS A 121 -8.65 -1.98 7.52
CA LYS A 121 -9.90 -1.49 8.11
C LYS A 121 -10.70 -2.62 8.75
N GLU A 122 -10.94 -3.70 8.01
CA GLU A 122 -11.72 -4.85 8.46
C GLU A 122 -11.09 -5.48 9.70
N ILE A 123 -9.78 -5.78 9.66
CA ILE A 123 -9.07 -6.37 10.80
C ILE A 123 -9.10 -5.44 12.01
N ALA A 124 -8.95 -4.13 11.81
CA ALA A 124 -9.03 -3.16 12.91
C ALA A 124 -10.44 -3.14 13.53
N GLU A 125 -11.49 -3.02 12.72
CA GLU A 125 -12.87 -2.92 13.18
C GLU A 125 -13.33 -4.22 13.87
N GLU A 126 -13.00 -5.40 13.31
CA GLU A 126 -13.25 -6.71 13.92
C GLU A 126 -12.57 -6.87 15.29
N SER A 127 -11.43 -6.19 15.48
CA SER A 127 -10.66 -6.21 16.71
C SER A 127 -11.11 -5.17 17.75
N GLY A 128 -12.12 -4.37 17.42
CA GLY A 128 -12.59 -3.25 18.23
C GLY A 128 -11.70 -2.00 18.18
N TRP A 129 -10.86 -1.88 17.16
CA TRP A 129 -10.01 -0.72 16.89
C TRP A 129 -10.67 0.19 15.85
N LYS A 130 -10.40 1.50 15.95
CA LYS A 130 -10.82 2.48 14.94
C LYS A 130 -9.82 2.45 13.79
N PHE A 131 -10.29 2.59 12.56
CA PHE A 131 -9.43 2.79 11.40
C PHE A 131 -9.52 4.24 10.90
N LYS A 132 -8.36 4.88 10.71
CA LYS A 132 -8.25 6.24 10.17
C LYS A 132 -7.25 6.29 9.03
N ARG A 133 -7.74 6.60 7.83
CA ARG A 133 -6.87 6.97 6.71
C ARG A 133 -6.42 8.42 6.87
N VAL A 134 -5.12 8.68 6.78
CA VAL A 134 -4.54 10.01 6.95
C VAL A 134 -3.88 10.47 5.67
N ILE A 135 -4.02 11.77 5.37
CA ILE A 135 -3.42 12.39 4.17
C ILE A 135 -1.93 12.72 4.40
N ARG A 136 -1.55 13.05 5.64
CA ARG A 136 -0.16 13.40 5.99
C ARG A 136 0.60 12.17 6.47
N LYS A 137 1.69 11.80 5.78
CA LYS A 137 2.57 10.66 6.14
C LYS A 137 2.96 10.71 7.63
N LYS A 138 3.32 11.89 8.14
CA LYS A 138 3.70 12.11 9.55
C LYS A 138 2.69 11.59 10.58
N LYS A 139 1.40 11.48 10.26
CA LYS A 139 0.38 10.95 11.18
C LYS A 139 0.34 9.41 11.25
N ALA A 140 1.04 8.73 10.35
CA ALA A 140 1.17 7.29 10.30
C ALA A 140 2.61 6.82 10.56
N LEU A 141 3.45 7.70 11.11
CA LEU A 141 4.79 7.39 11.61
C LEU A 141 4.76 7.43 13.13
N TYR A 142 5.77 6.84 13.77
CA TYR A 142 6.05 7.13 15.17
C TYR A 142 6.21 8.64 15.33
N LEU A 143 5.72 9.18 16.46
CA LEU A 143 5.93 10.59 16.81
C LEU A 143 7.43 10.89 16.73
N GLN A 144 7.83 11.64 15.70
CA GLN A 144 9.14 12.27 15.69
C GLN A 144 9.06 13.35 16.76
N ALA A 145 9.66 13.07 17.93
CA ALA A 145 9.92 14.10 18.91
C ALA A 145 10.69 15.22 18.20
N VAL A 146 10.07 16.41 18.15
CA VAL A 146 10.75 17.66 17.77
C VAL A 146 11.45 18.20 19.00
#